data_AF-A0A6J7FM50-F1
#
_entry.id   AF-A0A6J7FM50-F1
#
_cell.length_a   1.000
_cell.length_b   1.000
_cell.length_c   1.000
_cell.angle_alpha   90.00
_cell.angle_beta   90.00
_cell.angle_gamma   90.00
#
_symmetry.space_group_name_H-M   'P 1'
#
loop_
_entity.id
_entity.type
_entity.pdbx_description
1 polymer ?
#
loop_
_entity_poly.entity_id
_entity_poly.type
_entity_poly.pdbx_seq_one_letter_code
_entity_poly.pdbx_strand_id
1 'polypeptide(L)'
;MSRPIGPGVGGSGGLSGNEAAWVVPVLGGLLLLASAATWAGGTLAALLSEPASGAPAPTPASEPDASFHLLLVVQVLRDGTASLWPQASPTLVWTLAAVVALLVAVPVAAVAALLLRRRVRADDPRRSLARRREVAHLTLPAAAATAVRLRPSLAGAKPADLPPGELGLALGRLRSTGSPDKCPVLYSSWEDVVLAYMAPRSGKSTALAIPAMLSAPGAAVATSNKADVWAATAALRAQATGQRVWTFDPQSIAWAPRTWWWDPLADLTCVEEAERLAGHFVLTVDDERSKDIWGPAAQELIAALLLAAKATGGTMHDVYDWLNDEANPTPVEVLRDAGYRGLAASLAGMQGSPAETRGSVYFTARVAARCLRNPQITAWVTPPTEAVVPGPDGRAVRVEQFDAAEFPTSRQTLFLLSKDGGGSAAPLVAALTDRVMRAATLAAERAGGRLDPPMVVVLDEAANICRIADLPQLYSHLGSRGVIPLTILQSHAQGVGVWGETGMRALLSAATVKLVGAGIDDASFAEDLSRLIGDHDVTTVSISTGDGRTSRSRSVRQQRILPAAAIRALPKGQALVWLTGARVALVTTLPWYAGPRGAEITEQVAAAQAALTAAASERGSHRPAPAVGAWR
;
A
#
# COMPACT_ATOMS: atom_id res chain seq x y z
N MET A 1 -24.47 24.93 -30.42
CA MET A 1 -24.58 23.45 -30.47
C MET A 1 -23.33 22.91 -31.11
N SER A 2 -22.39 22.45 -30.30
CA SER A 2 -21.01 22.17 -30.71
C SER A 2 -20.76 20.67 -30.53
N ARG A 3 -20.56 19.94 -31.64
CA ARG A 3 -20.17 18.52 -31.61
C ARG A 3 -18.64 18.41 -31.57
N PRO A 4 -18.06 17.49 -30.76
CA PRO A 4 -16.64 17.19 -30.81
C PRO A 4 -16.35 16.19 -31.95
N ILE A 5 -15.33 16.47 -32.75
CA ILE A 5 -14.81 15.56 -33.78
C ILE A 5 -13.69 14.73 -33.13
N GLY A 6 -13.89 13.42 -33.05
CA GLY A 6 -12.87 12.43 -32.69
C GLY A 6 -11.88 12.16 -33.83
N PRO A 7 -10.78 11.44 -33.56
CA PRO A 7 -9.64 11.36 -34.47
C PRO A 7 -9.92 10.39 -35.62
N GLY A 8 -10.12 10.94 -36.82
CA GLY A 8 -10.13 10.19 -38.08
C GLY A 8 -8.72 10.07 -38.63
N VAL A 9 -8.22 8.83 -38.69
CA VAL A 9 -7.04 8.42 -39.45
C VAL A 9 -7.32 8.64 -40.94
N GLY A 10 -6.49 9.43 -41.60
CA GLY A 10 -6.56 9.64 -43.06
C GLY A 10 -5.30 10.34 -43.54
N GLY A 11 -4.43 9.57 -44.21
CA GLY A 11 -3.15 10.06 -44.70
C GLY A 11 -3.28 11.05 -45.85
N SER A 12 -2.55 12.14 -45.75
CA SER A 12 -1.91 12.82 -46.87
C SER A 12 -0.56 13.32 -46.38
N GLY A 13 0.51 12.70 -46.90
CA GLY A 13 1.90 12.96 -46.52
C GLY A 13 2.40 14.29 -47.06
N GLY A 14 1.94 15.40 -46.49
CA GLY A 14 2.63 16.67 -46.57
C GLY A 14 3.74 16.67 -45.51
N LEU A 15 5.00 16.59 -45.94
CA LEU A 15 6.16 16.78 -45.06
C LEU A 15 5.95 18.05 -44.24
N SER A 16 5.84 17.89 -42.92
CA SER A 16 5.71 19.03 -42.03
C SER A 16 6.95 19.92 -42.17
N GLY A 17 6.83 21.25 -42.06
CA GLY A 17 7.96 22.18 -42.25
C GLY A 17 9.19 21.91 -41.35
N ASN A 18 9.04 21.04 -40.35
CA ASN A 18 10.12 20.56 -39.48
C ASN A 18 10.96 19.44 -40.12
N GLU A 19 10.38 18.60 -41.00
CA GLU A 19 11.11 17.51 -41.69
C GLU A 19 12.02 18.07 -42.78
N ALA A 20 11.60 19.11 -43.50
CA ALA A 20 12.42 19.79 -44.51
C ALA A 20 13.67 20.47 -43.92
N ALA A 21 13.62 20.94 -42.67
CA ALA A 21 14.75 21.59 -42.00
C ALA A 21 15.92 20.62 -41.70
N TRP A 22 15.64 19.33 -41.56
CA TRP A 22 16.66 18.30 -41.35
C TRP A 22 17.18 17.69 -42.65
N VAL A 23 16.47 17.84 -43.77
CA VAL A 23 16.87 17.26 -45.06
C VAL A 23 18.23 17.81 -45.51
N VAL A 24 18.45 19.12 -45.44
CA VAL A 24 19.72 19.75 -45.85
C VAL A 24 20.92 19.29 -45.02
N PRO A 25 20.91 19.33 -43.68
CA PRO A 25 22.04 18.84 -42.88
C PRO A 25 22.22 17.32 -42.94
N VAL A 26 21.15 16.54 -43.11
CA VAL A 26 21.25 15.08 -43.28
C VAL A 26 21.88 14.74 -44.62
N LEU A 27 21.44 15.37 -45.71
CA LEU A 27 22.04 15.21 -47.04
C LEU A 27 23.50 15.67 -47.05
N GLY A 28 23.79 16.82 -46.43
CA GLY A 28 25.17 17.31 -46.28
C GLY A 28 26.06 16.37 -45.48
N GLY A 29 25.54 15.78 -44.39
CA GLY A 29 26.24 14.79 -43.58
C GLY A 29 26.47 13.46 -44.31
N LEU A 30 25.48 12.97 -45.06
CA LEU A 30 25.61 11.78 -45.90
C LEU A 30 26.64 11.98 -47.02
N LEU A 31 26.61 13.14 -47.66
CA LEU A 31 27.56 13.51 -48.70
C LEU A 31 28.98 13.64 -48.15
N LEU A 32 29.14 14.25 -46.97
CA LEU A 32 30.43 14.32 -46.27
C LEU A 32 30.97 12.93 -45.91
N LEU A 33 30.11 12.07 -45.34
CA LEU A 33 30.49 10.70 -44.99
C LEU A 33 30.90 9.90 -46.22
N ALA A 34 30.12 9.98 -47.30
CA ALA A 34 30.41 9.29 -48.55
C ALA A 34 31.74 9.77 -49.15
N SER A 35 31.96 11.08 -49.25
CA SER A 35 33.22 11.64 -49.76
C SER A 35 34.42 11.29 -48.87
N ALA A 36 34.27 11.36 -47.54
CA ALA A 36 35.35 11.03 -46.60
C ALA A 36 35.70 9.53 -46.64
N ALA A 37 34.68 8.67 -46.74
CA ALA A 37 34.85 7.24 -46.87
C ALA A 37 35.49 6.86 -48.21
N THR A 38 35.07 7.49 -49.31
CA THR A 38 35.70 7.29 -50.63
C THR A 38 37.15 7.76 -50.64
N TRP A 39 37.47 8.89 -50.02
CA TRP A 39 38.85 9.39 -49.88
C TRP A 39 39.74 8.43 -49.08
N ALA A 40 39.27 8.04 -47.89
CA ALA A 40 40.01 7.12 -47.02
C ALA A 40 40.15 5.73 -47.66
N GLY A 41 39.07 5.21 -48.25
CA GLY A 41 39.03 3.92 -48.94
C GLY A 41 39.96 3.89 -50.14
N GLY A 42 39.95 4.93 -50.98
CA GLY A 42 40.85 5.06 -52.13
C GLY A 42 42.31 5.22 -51.73
N THR A 43 42.58 5.99 -50.68
CA THR A 43 43.96 6.16 -50.17
C THR A 43 44.51 4.86 -49.57
N LEU A 44 43.71 4.14 -48.80
CA LEU A 44 44.06 2.81 -48.29
C LEU A 44 44.22 1.80 -49.44
N ALA A 45 43.39 1.88 -50.47
CA ALA A 45 43.47 1.02 -51.63
C ALA A 45 44.77 1.23 -52.42
N ALA A 46 45.19 2.48 -52.58
CA ALA A 46 46.46 2.83 -53.22
C ALA A 46 47.67 2.36 -52.40
N LEU A 47 47.61 2.42 -51.07
CA LEU A 47 48.66 1.90 -50.19
C LEU A 47 48.78 0.37 -50.19
N LEU A 48 47.67 -0.33 -50.43
CA LEU A 48 47.62 -1.80 -50.49
C LEU A 48 47.92 -2.38 -51.88
N SER A 49 48.00 -1.53 -52.91
CA SER A 49 48.30 -1.94 -54.27
C SER A 49 49.81 -1.86 -54.51
N GLU A 50 50.45 -2.95 -54.94
CA GLU A 50 51.90 -2.95 -55.20
C GLU A 50 52.27 -2.07 -56.42
N PRO A 51 53.29 -1.20 -56.32
CA PRO A 51 53.71 -0.39 -57.45
C PRO A 51 54.43 -1.26 -58.49
N ALA A 52 53.96 -1.21 -59.74
CA ALA A 52 54.54 -1.98 -60.85
C ALA A 52 56.00 -1.61 -61.22
N SER A 53 56.59 -0.58 -60.61
CA SER A 53 57.91 -0.03 -60.98
C SER A 53 58.86 0.29 -59.82
N GLY A 54 58.55 -0.11 -58.58
CA GLY A 54 59.42 0.14 -57.41
C GLY A 54 59.56 1.61 -56.99
N ALA A 55 58.82 2.53 -57.62
CA ALA A 55 58.64 3.90 -57.13
C ALA A 55 57.55 3.95 -56.06
N PRO A 56 57.65 4.83 -55.04
CA PRO A 56 56.59 4.97 -54.04
C PRO A 56 55.26 5.33 -54.73
N ALA A 57 54.18 4.66 -54.33
CA ALA A 57 52.85 4.89 -54.88
C ALA A 57 52.49 6.39 -54.77
N PRO A 58 52.11 7.06 -55.87
CA PRO A 58 51.64 8.43 -55.81
C PRO A 58 50.33 8.43 -55.02
N THR A 59 50.40 8.87 -53.77
CA THR A 59 49.20 9.25 -53.03
C THR A 59 48.65 10.53 -53.64
N PRO A 60 47.33 10.73 -53.73
CA PRO A 60 46.75 11.96 -54.27
C PRO A 60 47.31 13.26 -53.67
N ALA A 61 47.90 13.22 -52.46
CA ALA A 61 48.63 14.34 -51.86
C ALA A 61 49.87 14.84 -52.66
N SER A 62 50.33 14.15 -53.71
CA SER A 62 51.47 14.57 -54.54
C SER A 62 51.12 15.37 -55.79
N GLU A 63 49.83 15.50 -56.15
CA GLU A 63 49.37 16.36 -57.26
C GLU A 63 48.63 17.61 -56.74
N PRO A 64 48.87 18.80 -57.30
CA PRO A 64 48.34 20.07 -56.78
C PRO A 64 46.80 20.21 -56.81
N ASP A 65 46.10 19.40 -57.62
CA ASP A 65 44.62 19.47 -57.75
C ASP A 65 43.86 18.36 -56.97
N ALA A 66 44.55 17.39 -56.39
CA ALA A 66 43.92 16.27 -55.70
C ALA A 66 43.72 16.57 -54.21
N SER A 67 42.71 17.39 -53.90
CA SER A 67 42.32 17.74 -52.54
C SER A 67 40.93 17.21 -52.15
N PHE A 68 40.78 16.85 -50.88
CA PHE A 68 39.49 16.46 -50.33
C PHE A 68 38.47 17.59 -50.42
N HIS A 69 37.28 17.29 -50.95
CA HIS A 69 36.17 18.22 -50.98
C HIS A 69 34.83 17.47 -50.83
N LEU A 70 33.77 18.21 -50.49
CA LEU A 70 32.47 17.62 -50.13
C LEU A 70 31.85 16.78 -51.25
N LEU A 71 32.11 17.13 -52.51
CA LEU A 71 31.57 16.46 -53.69
C LEU A 71 32.49 15.37 -54.27
N LEU A 72 33.56 15.00 -53.56
CA LEU A 72 34.57 14.06 -54.06
C LEU A 72 33.98 12.71 -54.47
N VAL A 73 32.99 12.18 -53.75
CA VAL A 73 32.32 10.94 -54.17
C VAL A 73 31.59 11.08 -55.51
N VAL A 74 31.02 12.26 -55.79
CA VAL A 74 30.32 12.55 -57.06
C VAL A 74 31.32 12.66 -58.21
N GLN A 75 32.48 13.30 -57.97
CA GLN A 75 33.56 13.35 -58.94
C GLN A 75 34.08 11.95 -59.26
N VAL A 76 34.37 11.13 -58.24
CA VAL A 76 34.85 9.76 -58.41
C VAL A 76 33.84 8.86 -59.14
N LEU A 77 32.54 9.06 -58.91
CA LEU A 77 31.48 8.35 -59.65
C LEU A 77 31.40 8.77 -61.12
N ARG A 78 31.73 10.03 -61.44
CA ARG A 78 31.69 10.57 -62.80
C ARG A 78 32.95 10.21 -63.61
N ASP A 79 34.11 10.42 -63.01
CA ASP A 79 35.41 10.38 -63.69
C ASP A 79 36.14 9.03 -63.47
N GLY A 80 35.57 8.16 -62.63
CA GLY A 80 36.12 6.86 -62.26
C GLY A 80 37.19 6.93 -61.17
N THR A 81 37.39 5.84 -60.44
CA THR A 81 38.37 5.78 -59.33
C THR A 81 39.82 5.95 -59.79
N ALA A 82 40.12 5.59 -61.04
CA ALA A 82 41.45 5.70 -61.63
C ALA A 82 41.93 7.16 -61.81
N SER A 83 41.01 8.14 -61.79
CA SER A 83 41.35 9.56 -61.88
C SER A 83 42.14 10.06 -60.67
N LEU A 84 41.87 9.50 -59.47
CA LEU A 84 42.54 9.86 -58.22
C LEU A 84 43.45 8.74 -57.69
N TRP A 85 43.15 7.49 -58.02
CA TRP A 85 43.92 6.31 -57.60
C TRP A 85 44.17 5.37 -58.80
N PRO A 86 45.03 5.76 -59.76
CA PRO A 86 45.27 5.00 -60.99
C PRO A 86 45.84 3.60 -60.75
N GLN A 87 46.51 3.39 -59.61
CA GLN A 87 47.13 2.12 -59.25
C GLN A 87 46.20 1.18 -58.45
N ALA A 88 45.06 1.68 -57.97
CA ALA A 88 44.13 0.91 -57.15
C ALA A 88 43.00 0.33 -57.98
N SER A 89 42.66 -0.95 -57.75
CA SER A 89 41.51 -1.54 -58.42
C SER A 89 40.19 -0.89 -57.95
N PRO A 90 39.25 -0.58 -58.86
CA PRO A 90 37.98 0.06 -58.49
C PRO A 90 37.19 -0.71 -57.44
N THR A 91 37.23 -2.05 -57.50
CA THR A 91 36.58 -2.93 -56.53
C THR A 91 37.17 -2.78 -55.12
N LEU A 92 38.49 -2.63 -55.02
CA LEU A 92 39.18 -2.47 -53.74
C LEU A 92 38.94 -1.08 -53.13
N VAL A 93 38.87 -0.03 -53.96
CA VAL A 93 38.49 1.33 -53.53
C VAL A 93 37.08 1.36 -52.93
N TRP A 94 36.09 0.81 -53.64
CA TRP A 94 34.69 0.85 -53.18
C TRP A 94 34.44 -0.08 -51.98
N THR A 95 35.11 -1.22 -51.89
CA THR A 95 35.00 -2.11 -50.72
C THR A 95 35.57 -1.47 -49.47
N LEU A 96 36.76 -0.87 -49.53
CA LEU A 96 37.34 -0.15 -48.39
C LEU A 96 36.53 1.10 -48.03
N ALA A 97 36.01 1.83 -49.02
CA ALA A 97 35.12 2.96 -48.76
C ALA A 97 33.84 2.52 -48.04
N ALA A 98 33.22 1.40 -48.46
CA ALA A 98 32.05 0.84 -47.78
C ALA A 98 32.37 0.42 -46.34
N VAL A 99 33.52 -0.20 -46.10
CA VAL A 99 33.98 -0.59 -44.75
C VAL A 99 34.18 0.64 -43.86
N VAL A 100 34.86 1.68 -44.35
CA VAL A 100 35.07 2.94 -43.61
C VAL A 100 33.74 3.63 -43.32
N ALA A 101 32.84 3.71 -44.29
CA ALA A 101 31.51 4.28 -44.11
C ALA A 101 30.73 3.53 -43.02
N LEU A 102 30.76 2.19 -43.02
CA LEU A 102 30.07 1.36 -42.04
C LEU A 102 30.67 1.51 -40.63
N LEU A 103 32.00 1.55 -40.51
CA LEU A 103 32.72 1.73 -39.24
C LEU A 103 32.44 3.08 -38.58
N VAL A 104 32.08 4.12 -39.36
CA VAL A 104 31.71 5.43 -38.84
C VAL A 104 30.19 5.56 -38.63
N ALA A 105 29.39 5.08 -39.57
CA ALA A 105 27.94 5.22 -39.52
C ALA A 105 27.31 4.43 -38.36
N VAL A 106 27.77 3.21 -38.08
CA VAL A 106 27.18 2.35 -37.05
C VAL A 106 27.38 2.94 -35.64
N PRO A 107 28.58 3.37 -35.21
CA PRO A 107 28.75 4.01 -33.91
C PRO A 107 27.99 5.33 -33.79
N VAL A 108 27.98 6.16 -34.85
CA VAL A 108 27.26 7.44 -34.85
C VAL A 108 25.76 7.21 -34.72
N ALA A 109 25.19 6.25 -35.45
CA ALA A 109 23.79 5.86 -35.33
C ALA A 109 23.48 5.27 -33.94
N ALA A 110 24.36 4.44 -33.39
CA ALA A 110 24.20 3.87 -32.05
C ALA A 110 24.22 4.96 -30.95
N VAL A 111 25.16 5.90 -31.04
CA VAL A 111 25.26 7.06 -30.13
C VAL A 111 24.05 7.98 -30.30
N ALA A 112 23.65 8.29 -31.53
CA ALA A 112 22.46 9.09 -31.80
C ALA A 112 21.19 8.41 -31.24
N ALA A 113 21.02 7.11 -31.44
CA ALA A 113 19.91 6.33 -30.88
C ALA A 113 19.95 6.31 -29.34
N LEU A 114 21.12 6.17 -28.72
CA LEU A 114 21.31 6.26 -27.27
C LEU A 114 20.96 7.66 -26.73
N LEU A 115 21.40 8.71 -27.41
CA LEU A 115 21.12 10.10 -27.02
C LEU A 115 19.63 10.44 -27.22
N LEU A 116 19.00 9.97 -28.29
CA LEU A 116 17.57 10.11 -28.55
C LEU A 116 16.74 9.32 -27.52
N ARG A 117 17.16 8.10 -27.15
CA ARG A 117 16.54 7.33 -26.06
C ARG A 117 16.75 7.99 -24.68
N ARG A 118 17.87 8.68 -24.47
CA ARG A 118 18.18 9.41 -23.23
C ARG A 118 17.58 10.82 -23.17
N ARG A 119 17.09 11.38 -24.28
CA ARG A 119 16.22 12.58 -24.28
C ARG A 119 14.85 12.21 -23.73
N VAL A 120 14.82 11.95 -22.42
CA VAL A 120 13.61 11.97 -21.60
C VAL A 120 12.89 13.28 -21.93
N ARG A 121 11.66 13.18 -22.43
CA ARG A 121 10.81 14.33 -22.83
C ARG A 121 10.96 15.43 -21.78
N ALA A 122 11.32 16.63 -22.22
CA ALA A 122 11.50 17.79 -21.32
C ALA A 122 10.25 18.04 -20.46
N ASP A 123 9.08 17.60 -20.96
CA ASP A 123 7.74 17.74 -20.39
C ASP A 123 7.24 16.49 -19.65
N ASP A 124 8.11 15.61 -19.13
CA ASP A 124 7.66 14.49 -18.28
C ASP A 124 7.13 15.03 -16.93
N PRO A 125 5.81 14.93 -16.65
CA PRO A 125 5.23 15.45 -15.42
C PRO A 125 5.83 14.83 -14.15
N ARG A 126 6.45 13.64 -14.25
CA ARG A 126 7.13 12.98 -13.14
C ARG A 126 8.30 13.79 -12.57
N ARG A 127 8.84 14.76 -13.31
CA ARG A 127 9.88 15.68 -12.82
C ARG A 127 9.39 16.57 -11.69
N SER A 128 8.09 16.81 -11.61
CA SER A 128 7.43 17.66 -10.61
C SER A 128 7.05 16.89 -9.35
N LEU A 129 7.11 15.56 -9.36
CA LEU A 129 6.94 14.71 -8.18
C LEU A 129 8.16 14.76 -7.27
N ALA A 130 8.00 14.24 -6.04
CA ALA A 130 9.05 14.22 -5.04
C ALA A 130 10.32 13.54 -5.57
N ARG A 131 11.45 14.20 -5.36
CA ARG A 131 12.77 13.64 -5.65
C ARG A 131 13.44 13.19 -4.36
N ARG A 132 14.51 12.39 -4.50
CA ARG A 132 15.30 11.87 -3.37
C ARG A 132 15.63 12.93 -2.32
N ARG A 133 15.96 14.16 -2.73
CA ARG A 133 16.29 15.26 -1.81
C ARG A 133 15.13 15.66 -0.88
N GLU A 134 13.89 15.57 -1.34
CA GLU A 134 12.70 16.02 -0.61
C GLU A 134 12.21 14.96 0.36
N VAL A 135 12.44 13.70 0.03
CA VAL A 135 12.10 12.53 0.87
C VAL A 135 13.33 11.95 1.57
N ALA A 136 14.44 12.70 1.63
CA ALA A 136 15.71 12.21 2.18
C ALA A 136 15.58 11.77 3.65
N HIS A 137 14.72 12.45 4.41
CA HIS A 137 14.43 12.16 5.83
C HIS A 137 13.77 10.78 6.04
N LEU A 138 13.14 10.20 5.02
CA LEU A 138 12.55 8.85 5.04
C LEU A 138 13.48 7.77 4.46
N THR A 139 14.69 8.15 4.07
CA THR A 139 15.68 7.24 3.49
C THR A 139 16.86 7.08 4.44
N LEU A 140 17.63 6.01 4.26
CA LEU A 140 18.91 5.88 4.95
C LEU A 140 19.89 7.00 4.51
N PRO A 141 20.65 7.58 5.45
CA PRO A 141 20.77 7.22 6.87
C PRO A 141 19.77 7.91 7.82
N ALA A 142 18.99 8.90 7.34
CA ALA A 142 18.13 9.74 8.18
C ALA A 142 17.03 8.95 8.90
N ALA A 143 16.39 7.99 8.22
CA ALA A 143 15.37 7.13 8.83
C ALA A 143 15.92 6.35 10.04
N ALA A 144 17.16 5.85 9.95
CA ALA A 144 17.81 5.14 11.05
C ALA A 144 18.13 6.06 12.24
N ALA A 145 18.59 7.29 11.98
CA ALA A 145 18.80 8.27 13.04
C ALA A 145 17.49 8.63 13.77
N THR A 146 16.39 8.77 13.02
CA THR A 146 15.05 8.96 13.59
C THR A 146 14.61 7.75 14.42
N ALA A 147 14.84 6.52 13.95
CA ALA A 147 14.51 5.31 14.70
C ALA A 147 15.24 5.24 16.04
N VAL A 148 16.56 5.52 16.09
CA VAL A 148 17.34 5.59 17.34
C VAL A 148 16.80 6.69 18.26
N ARG A 149 16.47 7.86 17.71
CA ARG A 149 15.93 8.99 18.50
C ARG A 149 14.59 8.65 19.16
N LEU A 150 13.71 7.94 18.45
CA LEU A 150 12.37 7.61 18.92
C LEU A 150 12.33 6.39 19.86
N ARG A 151 13.45 5.67 20.00
CA ARG A 151 13.53 4.41 20.75
C ARG A 151 14.72 4.41 21.69
N PRO A 152 14.53 4.82 22.96
CA PRO A 152 15.56 4.80 23.99
C PRO A 152 16.35 3.48 24.11
N SER A 153 15.69 2.34 23.88
CA SER A 153 16.29 1.00 23.84
C SER A 153 17.39 0.83 22.78
N LEU A 154 17.42 1.71 21.76
CA LEU A 154 18.42 1.75 20.70
C LEU A 154 19.51 2.81 20.91
N ALA A 155 19.56 3.50 22.06
CA ALA A 155 20.49 4.63 22.28
C ALA A 155 21.98 4.30 22.07
N GLY A 156 22.38 3.03 22.26
CA GLY A 156 23.74 2.55 22.00
C GLY A 156 24.00 1.99 20.58
N ALA A 157 22.95 1.85 19.76
CA ALA A 157 23.05 1.28 18.42
C ALA A 157 23.52 2.34 17.41
N LYS A 158 24.42 1.95 16.50
CA LYS A 158 24.80 2.80 15.38
C LYS A 158 23.70 2.75 14.32
N PRO A 159 23.20 3.89 13.81
CA PRO A 159 22.17 3.91 12.77
C PRO A 159 22.52 3.09 11.50
N ALA A 160 23.80 2.97 11.18
CA ALA A 160 24.27 2.20 10.03
C ALA A 160 24.08 0.68 10.19
N ASP A 161 24.00 0.19 11.42
CA ASP A 161 23.93 -1.23 11.76
C ASP A 161 22.50 -1.70 12.02
N LEU A 162 21.51 -0.77 12.01
CA LEU A 162 20.12 -1.12 12.24
C LEU A 162 19.55 -1.91 11.05
N PRO A 163 18.93 -3.09 11.31
CA PRO A 163 18.27 -3.82 10.24
C PRO A 163 17.05 -3.04 9.73
N PRO A 164 16.64 -3.23 8.46
CA PRO A 164 15.54 -2.47 7.85
C PRO A 164 14.23 -2.48 8.63
N GLY A 165 13.95 -3.56 9.37
CA GLY A 165 12.74 -3.68 10.20
C GLY A 165 12.73 -2.76 11.42
N GLU A 166 13.86 -2.21 11.83
CA GLU A 166 13.95 -1.28 12.97
C GLU A 166 13.75 0.18 12.55
N LEU A 167 13.72 0.46 11.25
CA LEU A 167 13.68 1.82 10.70
C LEU A 167 12.27 2.43 10.70
N GLY A 168 11.24 1.58 10.60
CA GLY A 168 9.89 2.01 10.29
C GLY A 168 9.15 1.10 9.32
N LEU A 169 7.93 1.48 8.93
CA LEU A 169 7.18 0.73 7.92
C LEU A 169 7.67 1.11 6.52
N ALA A 170 8.01 0.11 5.71
CA ALA A 170 8.43 0.34 4.33
C ALA A 170 7.24 0.79 3.46
N LEU A 171 7.32 2.00 2.90
CA LEU A 171 6.27 2.59 2.06
C LEU A 171 6.42 2.23 0.58
N GLY A 172 7.65 1.92 0.16
CA GLY A 172 7.97 1.55 -1.21
C GLY A 172 9.34 2.07 -1.67
N ARG A 173 9.80 1.61 -2.83
CA ARG A 173 11.02 2.13 -3.46
C ARG A 173 10.68 3.36 -4.28
N LEU A 174 11.32 4.49 -3.99
CA LEU A 174 11.11 5.73 -4.73
C LEU A 174 11.32 5.50 -6.23
N ARG A 175 10.47 6.07 -7.08
CA ARG A 175 10.71 6.13 -8.52
C ARG A 175 11.27 7.50 -8.87
N SER A 176 12.43 7.52 -9.50
CA SER A 176 13.02 8.73 -10.06
C SER A 176 13.26 8.55 -11.56
N THR A 177 13.46 9.64 -12.29
CA THR A 177 13.76 9.66 -13.73
C THR A 177 15.16 9.11 -14.08
N GLY A 178 15.77 8.33 -13.18
CA GLY A 178 17.09 7.69 -13.32
C GLY A 178 17.01 6.15 -13.24
N SER A 179 18.15 5.49 -13.01
CA SER A 179 18.24 4.02 -12.94
C SER A 179 17.35 3.47 -11.81
N PRO A 180 16.44 2.50 -12.10
CA PRO A 180 15.54 1.91 -11.11
C PRO A 180 16.27 1.30 -9.89
N ASP A 181 17.44 0.71 -10.11
CA ASP A 181 18.18 -0.06 -9.10
C ASP A 181 18.86 0.82 -8.04
N LYS A 182 19.00 2.12 -8.32
CA LYS A 182 19.67 3.08 -7.41
C LYS A 182 18.70 3.90 -6.56
N CYS A 183 17.40 3.65 -6.65
CA CYS A 183 16.43 4.42 -5.90
C CYS A 183 16.23 3.87 -4.48
N PRO A 184 16.20 4.73 -3.45
CA PRO A 184 16.10 4.31 -2.06
C PRO A 184 14.68 3.83 -1.71
N VAL A 185 14.59 2.99 -0.68
CA VAL A 185 13.32 2.65 -0.03
C VAL A 185 12.95 3.79 0.92
N LEU A 186 11.67 4.16 0.93
CA LEU A 186 11.10 5.11 1.87
C LEU A 186 10.52 4.35 3.06
N TYR A 187 10.84 4.79 4.26
CA TYR A 187 10.32 4.25 5.53
C TYR A 187 9.52 5.33 6.24
N SER A 188 8.31 5.00 6.71
CA SER A 188 7.61 5.85 7.68
C SER A 188 8.29 5.70 9.02
N SER A 189 8.48 6.78 9.76
CA SER A 189 9.06 6.71 11.11
C SER A 189 8.11 6.01 12.10
N TRP A 190 8.63 5.67 13.29
CA TRP A 190 7.82 5.09 14.36
C TRP A 190 6.88 6.08 15.05
N GLU A 191 6.69 7.29 14.52
CA GLU A 191 5.65 8.25 14.91
C GLU A 191 4.63 8.49 13.80
N ASP A 192 4.86 7.94 12.61
CA ASP A 192 3.98 8.14 11.47
C ASP A 192 2.79 7.20 11.50
N VAL A 193 1.60 7.75 11.29
CA VAL A 193 0.36 6.99 11.15
C VAL A 193 0.00 6.89 9.67
N VAL A 194 -0.35 5.68 9.22
CA VAL A 194 -0.49 5.39 7.79
C VAL A 194 -1.96 5.13 7.44
N LEU A 195 -2.44 5.83 6.42
CA LEU A 195 -3.72 5.58 5.77
C LEU A 195 -3.46 5.13 4.33
N ALA A 196 -3.86 3.91 3.99
CA ALA A 196 -3.63 3.32 2.68
C ALA A 196 -4.94 3.07 1.93
N TYR A 197 -5.04 3.56 0.70
CA TYR A 197 -6.12 3.25 -0.24
C TYR A 197 -5.63 2.21 -1.25
N MET A 198 -6.13 0.98 -1.13
CA MET A 198 -5.65 -0.17 -1.90
C MET A 198 -6.83 -0.98 -2.42
N ALA A 199 -7.14 -0.83 -3.72
CA ALA A 199 -8.22 -1.56 -4.36
C ALA A 199 -7.98 -3.09 -4.35
N PRO A 200 -9.01 -3.91 -4.60
CA PRO A 200 -8.82 -5.36 -4.72
C PRO A 200 -7.72 -5.72 -5.72
N ARG A 201 -6.86 -6.69 -5.35
CA ARG A 201 -5.73 -7.17 -6.18
C ARG A 201 -4.65 -6.09 -6.49
N SER A 202 -4.58 -5.01 -5.71
CA SER A 202 -3.52 -3.98 -5.78
C SER A 202 -2.27 -4.30 -4.95
N GLY A 203 -2.30 -5.40 -4.17
CA GLY A 203 -1.18 -5.83 -3.32
C GLY A 203 -1.27 -5.37 -1.87
N LYS A 204 -2.47 -5.06 -1.34
CA LYS A 204 -2.68 -4.66 0.06
C LYS A 204 -2.00 -5.61 1.07
N SER A 205 -2.26 -6.91 0.97
CA SER A 205 -1.69 -7.90 1.89
C SER A 205 -0.20 -8.11 1.60
N THR A 206 0.14 -8.28 0.31
CA THR A 206 1.48 -8.71 -0.11
C THR A 206 2.54 -7.63 0.01
N ALA A 207 2.18 -6.36 -0.11
CA ALA A 207 3.13 -5.25 -0.13
C ALA A 207 2.99 -4.28 1.04
N LEU A 208 1.93 -4.37 1.86
CA LEU A 208 1.76 -3.54 3.06
C LEU A 208 1.58 -4.38 4.32
N ALA A 209 0.48 -5.14 4.45
CA ALA A 209 0.13 -5.81 5.69
C ALA A 209 1.19 -6.84 6.15
N ILE A 210 1.59 -7.76 5.26
CA ILE A 210 2.58 -8.80 5.58
C ILE A 210 3.96 -8.18 5.91
N PRO A 211 4.53 -7.28 5.08
CA PRO A 211 5.75 -6.58 5.44
C PRO A 211 5.65 -5.84 6.78
N ALA A 212 4.57 -5.10 7.04
CA ALA A 212 4.37 -4.35 8.27
C ALA A 212 4.34 -5.25 9.51
N MET A 213 3.64 -6.38 9.43
CA MET A 213 3.60 -7.37 10.51
C MET A 213 4.98 -7.97 10.79
N LEU A 214 5.71 -8.38 9.74
CA LEU A 214 7.04 -8.97 9.89
C LEU A 214 8.10 -7.97 10.37
N SER A 215 7.92 -6.68 10.09
CA SER A 215 8.81 -5.60 10.53
C SER A 215 8.46 -5.01 11.89
N ALA A 216 7.38 -5.45 12.55
CA ALA A 216 6.98 -4.87 13.83
C ALA A 216 8.02 -5.16 14.94
N PRO A 217 8.66 -4.14 15.54
CA PRO A 217 9.68 -4.37 16.55
C PRO A 217 9.09 -4.88 17.87
N GLY A 218 7.93 -4.35 18.27
CA GLY A 218 7.20 -4.70 19.48
C GLY A 218 6.00 -5.61 19.23
N ALA A 219 4.94 -5.40 20.01
CA ALA A 219 3.67 -6.07 19.83
C ALA A 219 3.07 -5.74 18.45
N ALA A 220 2.31 -6.70 17.89
CA ALA A 220 1.72 -6.54 16.57
C ALA A 220 0.28 -7.04 16.54
N VAL A 221 -0.64 -6.24 16.00
CA VAL A 221 -2.05 -6.59 15.81
C VAL A 221 -2.37 -6.61 14.32
N ALA A 222 -3.08 -7.62 13.84
CA ALA A 222 -3.61 -7.66 12.48
C ALA A 222 -5.09 -8.09 12.49
N THR A 223 -5.95 -7.28 11.87
CA THR A 223 -7.33 -7.65 11.55
C THR A 223 -7.39 -8.21 10.14
N SER A 224 -8.16 -9.28 9.89
CA SER A 224 -8.39 -9.77 8.52
C SER A 224 -9.65 -10.61 8.39
N ASN A 225 -10.24 -10.65 7.20
CA ASN A 225 -11.31 -11.58 6.84
C ASN A 225 -10.81 -12.85 6.13
N LYS A 226 -9.49 -12.99 5.99
CA LYS A 226 -8.80 -14.11 5.35
C LYS A 226 -7.60 -14.56 6.18
N ALA A 227 -7.19 -15.81 5.99
CA ALA A 227 -6.03 -16.38 6.66
C ALA A 227 -4.69 -15.99 6.01
N ASP A 228 -4.66 -15.13 4.98
CA ASP A 228 -3.46 -14.86 4.18
C ASP A 228 -2.33 -14.16 4.97
N VAL A 229 -2.66 -13.11 5.72
CA VAL A 229 -1.66 -12.42 6.56
C VAL A 229 -1.20 -13.32 7.70
N TRP A 230 -2.12 -14.05 8.33
CA TRP A 230 -1.81 -15.04 9.38
C TRP A 230 -0.86 -16.13 8.85
N ALA A 231 -1.22 -16.77 7.73
CA ALA A 231 -0.45 -17.84 7.11
C ALA A 231 0.97 -17.40 6.74
N ALA A 232 1.13 -16.16 6.29
CA ALA A 232 2.43 -15.62 5.91
C ALA A 232 3.30 -15.17 7.09
N THR A 233 2.71 -14.88 8.26
CA THR A 233 3.44 -14.12 9.31
C THR A 233 3.39 -14.73 10.71
N ALA A 234 2.40 -15.56 11.05
CA ALA A 234 2.24 -16.07 12.41
C ALA A 234 3.45 -16.89 12.89
N ALA A 235 3.86 -17.91 12.14
CA ALA A 235 5.01 -18.75 12.49
C ALA A 235 6.32 -17.96 12.50
N LEU A 236 6.53 -17.11 11.50
CA LEU A 236 7.73 -16.27 11.39
C LEU A 236 7.84 -15.26 12.53
N ARG A 237 6.73 -14.68 12.97
CA ARG A 237 6.67 -13.81 14.14
C ARG A 237 6.99 -14.56 15.42
N ALA A 238 6.36 -15.71 15.64
CA ALA A 238 6.64 -16.55 16.82
C ALA A 238 8.12 -16.93 16.89
N GLN A 239 8.73 -17.32 15.77
CA GLN A 239 10.15 -17.68 15.70
C GLN A 239 11.06 -16.47 15.92
N ALA A 240 10.78 -15.33 15.29
CA ALA A 240 11.63 -14.15 15.36
C ALA A 240 11.60 -13.46 16.73
N THR A 241 10.46 -13.48 17.43
CA THR A 241 10.33 -12.82 18.75
C THR A 241 10.45 -13.78 19.92
N GLY A 242 10.30 -15.10 19.70
CA GLY A 242 10.19 -16.09 20.76
C GLY A 242 8.92 -15.90 21.62
N GLN A 243 7.93 -15.16 21.13
CA GLN A 243 6.73 -14.77 21.88
C GLN A 243 5.47 -15.44 21.34
N ARG A 244 4.43 -15.43 22.17
CA ARG A 244 3.11 -16.00 21.85
C ARG A 244 2.45 -15.28 20.67
N VAL A 245 1.80 -16.08 19.83
CA VAL A 245 0.86 -15.63 18.80
C VAL A 245 -0.54 -16.02 19.23
N TRP A 246 -1.39 -15.02 19.46
CA TRP A 246 -2.81 -15.16 19.77
C TRP A 246 -3.60 -15.05 18.47
N THR A 247 -4.39 -16.07 18.15
CA THR A 247 -5.25 -16.06 16.95
C THR A 247 -6.70 -16.19 17.40
N PHE A 248 -7.46 -15.09 17.28
CA PHE A 248 -8.88 -15.04 17.57
C PHE A 248 -9.61 -15.44 16.30
N ASP A 249 -10.11 -16.68 16.27
CA ASP A 249 -10.70 -17.27 15.07
C ASP A 249 -12.08 -17.91 15.35
N PRO A 250 -13.07 -17.12 15.79
CA PRO A 250 -14.39 -17.62 16.15
C PRO A 250 -15.19 -18.20 14.97
N GLN A 251 -14.75 -17.94 13.74
CA GLN A 251 -15.42 -18.40 12.51
C GLN A 251 -14.57 -19.39 11.70
N SER A 252 -13.50 -19.94 12.30
CA SER A 252 -12.62 -20.96 11.70
C SER A 252 -12.11 -20.57 10.30
N ILE A 253 -11.64 -19.33 10.15
CA ILE A 253 -10.97 -18.80 8.96
C ILE A 253 -9.58 -19.41 8.82
N ALA A 254 -8.83 -19.45 9.92
CA ALA A 254 -7.51 -20.04 10.01
C ALA A 254 -7.51 -21.44 10.67
N TRP A 255 -8.68 -21.93 11.08
CA TRP A 255 -8.85 -23.18 11.84
C TRP A 255 -7.95 -23.24 13.08
N ALA A 256 -7.66 -22.08 13.69
CA ALA A 256 -6.80 -22.02 14.85
C ALA A 256 -7.48 -22.70 16.05
N PRO A 257 -6.78 -23.54 16.83
CA PRO A 257 -7.35 -24.13 18.02
C PRO A 257 -7.63 -23.04 19.06
N ARG A 258 -8.75 -23.18 19.77
CA ARG A 258 -9.15 -22.26 20.85
C ARG A 258 -8.39 -22.60 22.14
N THR A 259 -7.11 -22.26 22.18
CA THR A 259 -6.25 -22.44 23.37
C THR A 259 -6.29 -21.25 24.33
N TRP A 260 -7.15 -20.26 24.06
CA TRP A 260 -7.28 -19.05 24.86
C TRP A 260 -8.66 -18.40 24.70
N TRP A 261 -8.97 -17.47 25.59
CA TRP A 261 -10.18 -16.65 25.57
C TRP A 261 -9.87 -15.24 26.10
N TRP A 262 -10.70 -14.25 25.78
CA TRP A 262 -10.61 -12.88 26.30
C TRP A 262 -11.84 -12.58 27.14
N ASP A 263 -11.70 -11.88 28.26
CA ASP A 263 -12.86 -11.42 29.03
C ASP A 263 -13.16 -9.95 28.70
N PRO A 264 -14.25 -9.64 27.97
CA PRO A 264 -14.63 -8.25 27.69
C PRO A 264 -15.06 -7.48 28.95
N LEU A 265 -15.50 -8.19 30.00
CA LEU A 265 -16.00 -7.60 31.24
C LEU A 265 -14.87 -7.36 32.24
N ALA A 266 -13.70 -8.01 32.10
CA ALA A 266 -12.60 -7.94 33.06
C ALA A 266 -12.22 -6.49 33.41
N ASP A 267 -12.23 -5.63 32.41
CA ASP A 267 -11.72 -4.28 32.46
C ASP A 267 -12.80 -3.19 32.58
N LEU A 268 -14.07 -3.55 32.75
CA LEU A 268 -15.14 -2.58 32.95
C LEU A 268 -15.12 -2.06 34.40
N THR A 269 -14.60 -0.84 34.58
CA THR A 269 -14.49 -0.16 35.88
C THR A 269 -15.45 1.02 36.02
N CYS A 270 -15.88 1.62 34.90
CA CYS A 270 -16.80 2.75 34.87
C CYS A 270 -17.84 2.66 33.75
N VAL A 271 -18.80 3.59 33.76
CA VAL A 271 -19.90 3.65 32.78
C VAL A 271 -19.36 3.93 31.38
N GLU A 272 -18.37 4.81 31.26
CA GLU A 272 -17.78 5.20 29.99
C GLU A 272 -17.08 4.02 29.28
N GLU A 273 -16.48 3.09 30.02
CA GLU A 273 -15.88 1.88 29.46
C GLU A 273 -16.94 0.91 28.93
N ALA A 274 -18.06 0.78 29.65
CA ALA A 274 -19.17 -0.07 29.23
C ALA A 274 -19.92 0.51 28.03
N GLU A 275 -20.17 1.82 28.01
CA GLU A 275 -20.74 2.54 26.86
C GLU A 275 -19.87 2.39 25.63
N ARG A 276 -18.54 2.47 25.79
CA ARG A 276 -17.61 2.27 24.68
C ARG A 276 -17.66 0.83 24.16
N LEU A 277 -17.63 -0.16 25.06
CA LEU A 277 -17.75 -1.56 24.67
C LEU A 277 -19.07 -1.81 23.92
N ALA A 278 -20.18 -1.29 24.44
CA ALA A 278 -21.50 -1.36 23.81
C ALA A 278 -21.52 -0.68 22.43
N GLY A 279 -20.83 0.47 22.28
CA GLY A 279 -20.73 1.18 21.02
C GLY A 279 -20.17 0.33 19.88
N HIS A 280 -19.20 -0.55 20.16
CA HIS A 280 -18.66 -1.48 19.16
C HIS A 280 -19.70 -2.48 18.64
N PHE A 281 -20.73 -2.82 19.43
CA PHE A 281 -21.83 -3.66 18.95
C PHE A 281 -22.79 -2.87 18.06
N VAL A 282 -23.19 -1.67 18.48
CA VAL A 282 -24.17 -0.85 17.76
C VAL A 282 -23.64 -0.36 16.41
N LEU A 283 -22.35 -0.02 16.30
CA LEU A 283 -21.71 0.42 15.04
C LEU A 283 -21.74 -0.62 13.91
N THR A 284 -22.01 -1.89 14.22
CA THR A 284 -22.09 -2.94 13.20
C THR A 284 -23.47 -3.07 12.56
N VAL A 285 -24.49 -2.46 13.17
CA VAL A 285 -25.87 -2.50 12.71
C VAL A 285 -26.40 -1.13 12.28
N ASP A 286 -25.68 -0.07 12.62
CA ASP A 286 -25.93 1.28 12.12
C ASP A 286 -25.79 1.30 10.59
N ASP A 287 -26.90 1.58 9.90
CA ASP A 287 -26.97 1.73 8.45
C ASP A 287 -27.22 3.20 8.15
N GLU A 288 -26.26 3.92 7.54
CA GLU A 288 -26.40 5.35 7.23
C GLU A 288 -27.67 5.69 6.41
N ARG A 289 -28.26 4.72 5.69
CA ARG A 289 -29.49 4.91 4.91
C ARG A 289 -30.74 4.93 5.78
N SER A 290 -30.67 4.36 6.96
CA SER A 290 -31.70 4.28 7.98
C SER A 290 -31.18 5.04 9.19
N LYS A 291 -31.60 6.30 9.38
CA LYS A 291 -31.33 7.00 10.66
C LYS A 291 -31.95 6.16 11.78
N ASP A 292 -31.17 5.25 12.36
CA ASP A 292 -31.67 4.36 13.39
C ASP A 292 -31.78 5.17 14.67
N ILE A 293 -33.01 5.66 14.91
CA ILE A 293 -33.36 6.50 16.05
C ILE A 293 -33.03 5.77 17.36
N TRP A 294 -32.96 4.44 17.33
CA TRP A 294 -32.81 3.58 18.50
C TRP A 294 -31.36 3.21 18.82
N GLY A 295 -30.39 3.52 17.96
CA GLY A 295 -28.97 3.19 18.16
C GLY A 295 -28.42 3.65 19.52
N PRO A 296 -28.55 4.94 19.89
CA PRO A 296 -28.08 5.43 21.18
C PRO A 296 -28.75 4.76 22.39
N ALA A 297 -30.07 4.52 22.31
CA ALA A 297 -30.81 3.83 23.37
C ALA A 297 -30.40 2.35 23.50
N ALA A 298 -30.14 1.67 22.38
CA ALA A 298 -29.62 0.31 22.37
C ALA A 298 -28.21 0.23 22.94
N GLN A 299 -27.35 1.22 22.67
CA GLN A 299 -26.02 1.31 23.26
C GLN A 299 -26.08 1.45 24.78
N GLU A 300 -26.93 2.36 25.29
CA GLU A 300 -27.13 2.56 26.73
C GLU A 300 -27.66 1.29 27.40
N LEU A 301 -28.63 0.61 26.77
CA LEU A 301 -29.15 -0.68 27.25
C LEU A 301 -28.04 -1.73 27.36
N ILE A 302 -27.26 -1.93 26.28
CA ILE A 302 -26.16 -2.91 26.29
C ILE A 302 -25.11 -2.53 27.35
N ALA A 303 -24.77 -1.25 27.50
CA ALA A 303 -23.82 -0.78 28.51
C ALA A 303 -24.29 -1.09 29.94
N ALA A 304 -25.57 -0.86 30.23
CA ALA A 304 -26.17 -1.21 31.53
C ALA A 304 -26.09 -2.71 31.80
N LEU A 305 -26.41 -3.55 30.81
CA LEU A 305 -26.35 -5.01 30.95
C LEU A 305 -24.91 -5.52 31.10
N LEU A 306 -23.94 -4.94 30.39
CA LEU A 306 -22.51 -5.27 30.53
C LEU A 306 -22.02 -4.99 31.96
N LEU A 307 -22.34 -3.83 32.52
CA LEU A 307 -21.97 -3.50 33.91
C LEU A 307 -22.70 -4.36 34.93
N ALA A 308 -23.98 -4.66 34.70
CA ALA A 308 -24.72 -5.58 35.56
C ALA A 308 -24.06 -6.96 35.57
N ALA A 309 -23.66 -7.48 34.40
CA ALA A 309 -23.00 -8.78 34.30
C ALA A 309 -21.63 -8.78 34.98
N LYS A 310 -20.87 -7.68 34.84
CA LYS A 310 -19.63 -7.50 35.59
C LYS A 310 -19.86 -7.51 37.10
N ALA A 311 -20.87 -6.78 37.58
CA ALA A 311 -21.17 -6.66 39.01
C ALA A 311 -21.65 -7.98 39.64
N THR A 312 -22.30 -8.87 38.88
CA THR A 312 -22.64 -10.23 39.34
C THR A 312 -21.49 -11.23 39.25
N GLY A 313 -20.36 -10.87 38.63
CA GLY A 313 -19.33 -11.84 38.25
C GLY A 313 -19.76 -12.79 37.13
N GLY A 314 -20.77 -12.39 36.35
CA GLY A 314 -21.27 -13.11 35.18
C GLY A 314 -20.40 -12.93 33.95
N THR A 315 -20.98 -13.21 32.79
CA THR A 315 -20.30 -13.35 31.50
C THR A 315 -21.10 -12.71 30.38
N MET A 316 -20.58 -12.76 29.14
CA MET A 316 -21.32 -12.29 27.97
C MET A 316 -22.60 -13.10 27.68
N HIS A 317 -22.76 -14.30 28.27
CA HIS A 317 -24.02 -15.05 28.21
C HIS A 317 -25.15 -14.33 28.95
N ASP A 318 -24.89 -13.87 30.18
CA ASP A 318 -25.88 -13.18 31.01
C ASP A 318 -26.41 -11.92 30.33
N VAL A 319 -25.51 -11.19 29.66
CA VAL A 319 -25.86 -10.01 28.85
C VAL A 319 -26.84 -10.37 27.74
N TYR A 320 -26.58 -11.47 27.02
CA TYR A 320 -27.46 -11.91 25.94
C TYR A 320 -28.79 -12.47 26.47
N ASP A 321 -28.79 -13.15 27.61
CA ASP A 321 -30.00 -13.68 28.24
C ASP A 321 -30.91 -12.54 28.70
N TRP A 322 -30.37 -11.51 29.35
CA TRP A 322 -31.15 -10.33 29.76
C TRP A 322 -31.66 -9.50 28.57
N LEU A 323 -30.98 -9.50 27.42
CA LEU A 323 -31.51 -8.90 26.18
C LEU A 323 -32.75 -9.64 25.64
N ASN A 324 -32.95 -10.90 26.02
CA ASN A 324 -34.11 -11.72 25.63
C ASN A 324 -35.19 -11.80 26.72
N ASP A 325 -34.94 -11.22 27.90
CA ASP A 325 -35.88 -11.15 29.02
C ASP A 325 -36.10 -9.69 29.47
N GLU A 326 -36.93 -8.97 28.71
CA GLU A 326 -37.14 -7.53 28.87
C GLU A 326 -37.71 -7.14 30.25
N ALA A 327 -38.34 -8.08 30.95
CA ALA A 327 -38.98 -7.86 32.25
C ALA A 327 -38.08 -8.24 33.44
N ASN A 328 -36.86 -8.72 33.19
CA ASN A 328 -35.97 -9.17 34.25
C ASN A 328 -35.57 -8.00 35.18
N PRO A 329 -35.87 -8.05 36.49
CA PRO A 329 -35.50 -6.98 37.42
C PRO A 329 -34.02 -7.02 37.84
N THR A 330 -33.36 -8.18 37.69
CA THR A 330 -32.02 -8.44 38.21
C THR A 330 -30.98 -7.40 37.80
N PRO A 331 -30.88 -7.00 36.50
CA PRO A 331 -29.86 -6.03 36.09
C PRO A 331 -30.03 -4.67 36.78
N VAL A 332 -31.27 -4.22 36.98
CA VAL A 332 -31.57 -2.95 37.66
C VAL A 332 -31.18 -3.02 39.13
N GLU A 333 -31.51 -4.12 39.81
CA GLU A 333 -31.19 -4.33 41.22
C GLU A 333 -29.68 -4.39 41.44
N VAL A 334 -28.98 -5.19 40.64
CA VAL A 334 -27.52 -5.33 40.71
C VAL A 334 -26.81 -4.00 40.45
N LEU A 335 -27.23 -3.24 39.43
CA LEU A 335 -26.64 -1.91 39.17
C LEU A 335 -26.86 -0.95 40.33
N ARG A 336 -28.03 -1.01 40.99
CA ARG A 336 -28.34 -0.18 42.16
C ARG A 336 -27.44 -0.55 43.34
N ASP A 337 -27.25 -1.84 43.60
CA ASP A 337 -26.44 -2.36 44.69
C ASP A 337 -24.94 -2.10 44.46
N ALA A 338 -24.49 -2.16 43.21
CA ALA A 338 -23.13 -1.79 42.79
C ALA A 338 -22.88 -0.27 42.78
N GLY A 339 -23.88 0.56 43.10
CA GLY A 339 -23.74 2.02 43.20
C GLY A 339 -23.96 2.79 41.90
N TYR A 340 -24.25 2.14 40.79
CA TYR A 340 -24.56 2.77 39.49
C TYR A 340 -26.01 3.28 39.42
N ARG A 341 -26.41 4.11 40.40
CA ARG A 341 -27.80 4.56 40.60
C ARG A 341 -28.43 5.22 39.37
N GLY A 342 -27.67 6.06 38.67
CA GLY A 342 -28.14 6.75 37.46
C GLY A 342 -28.45 5.78 36.33
N LEU A 343 -27.53 4.85 36.06
CA LEU A 343 -27.70 3.83 35.02
C LEU A 343 -28.81 2.85 35.37
N ALA A 344 -28.93 2.45 36.65
CA ALA A 344 -30.04 1.63 37.14
C ALA A 344 -31.41 2.32 36.94
N ALA A 345 -31.49 3.62 37.21
CA ALA A 345 -32.71 4.40 36.99
C ALA A 345 -33.06 4.53 35.50
N SER A 346 -32.05 4.73 34.64
CA SER A 346 -32.25 4.77 33.19
C SER A 346 -32.75 3.43 32.64
N LEU A 347 -32.12 2.32 33.02
CA LEU A 347 -32.54 0.98 32.62
C LEU A 347 -33.98 0.68 33.10
N ALA A 348 -34.30 1.01 34.35
CA ALA A 348 -35.66 0.86 34.87
C ALA A 348 -36.68 1.71 34.10
N GLY A 349 -36.32 2.94 33.72
CA GLY A 349 -37.15 3.80 32.88
C GLY A 349 -37.38 3.23 31.48
N MET A 350 -36.35 2.62 30.88
CA MET A 350 -36.45 1.93 29.59
C MET A 350 -37.35 0.69 29.68
N GLN A 351 -37.20 -0.13 30.73
CA GLN A 351 -38.08 -1.28 30.98
C GLN A 351 -39.53 -0.86 31.27
N GLY A 352 -39.73 0.29 31.92
CA GLY A 352 -41.05 0.89 32.16
C GLY A 352 -41.67 1.63 30.97
N SER A 353 -40.95 1.78 29.87
CA SER A 353 -41.44 2.50 28.68
C SER A 353 -42.58 1.75 27.98
N PRO A 354 -43.39 2.44 27.14
CA PRO A 354 -44.45 1.80 26.35
C PRO A 354 -43.91 0.60 25.56
N ALA A 355 -44.74 -0.45 25.44
CA ALA A 355 -44.32 -1.74 24.88
C ALA A 355 -43.69 -1.62 23.47
N GLU A 356 -44.18 -0.71 22.63
CA GLU A 356 -43.65 -0.47 21.29
C GLU A 356 -42.24 0.15 21.32
N THR A 357 -42.04 1.17 22.16
CA THR A 357 -40.73 1.81 22.35
C THR A 357 -39.72 0.84 22.95
N ARG A 358 -40.10 0.15 24.05
CA ARG A 358 -39.25 -0.85 24.70
C ARG A 358 -38.87 -1.95 23.72
N GLY A 359 -39.85 -2.54 23.02
CA GLY A 359 -39.61 -3.59 22.04
C GLY A 359 -38.69 -3.16 20.90
N SER A 360 -38.77 -1.90 20.44
CA SER A 360 -37.91 -1.35 19.39
C SER A 360 -36.45 -1.21 19.84
N VAL A 361 -36.21 -0.73 21.07
CA VAL A 361 -34.86 -0.61 21.62
C VAL A 361 -34.23 -1.98 21.86
N TYR A 362 -34.96 -2.91 22.50
CA TYR A 362 -34.48 -4.27 22.74
C TYR A 362 -34.26 -5.04 21.43
N PHE A 363 -35.11 -4.84 20.42
CA PHE A 363 -34.89 -5.42 19.08
C PHE A 363 -33.57 -4.94 18.49
N THR A 364 -33.33 -3.63 18.50
CA THR A 364 -32.08 -3.02 17.99
C THR A 364 -30.86 -3.56 18.73
N ALA A 365 -30.93 -3.63 20.07
CA ALA A 365 -29.86 -4.19 20.90
C ALA A 365 -29.60 -5.68 20.62
N ARG A 366 -30.65 -6.51 20.44
CA ARG A 366 -30.51 -7.93 20.06
C ARG A 366 -29.88 -8.09 18.67
N VAL A 367 -30.20 -7.20 17.72
CA VAL A 367 -29.60 -7.19 16.39
C VAL A 367 -28.12 -6.81 16.45
N ALA A 368 -27.75 -5.82 17.26
CA ALA A 368 -26.36 -5.43 17.54
C ALA A 368 -25.55 -6.56 18.21
N ALA A 369 -26.14 -7.23 19.21
CA ALA A 369 -25.52 -8.31 19.98
C ALA A 369 -25.65 -9.71 19.33
N ARG A 370 -26.13 -9.82 18.08
CA ARG A 370 -26.43 -11.11 17.42
C ARG A 370 -25.26 -12.11 17.38
N CYS A 371 -24.03 -11.63 17.46
CA CYS A 371 -22.83 -12.49 17.47
C CYS A 371 -22.75 -13.35 18.74
N LEU A 372 -23.29 -12.85 19.87
CA LEU A 372 -23.31 -13.55 21.16
C LEU A 372 -24.29 -14.73 21.19
N ARG A 373 -25.21 -14.81 20.22
CA ARG A 373 -26.10 -15.97 20.05
C ARG A 373 -25.36 -17.23 19.61
N ASN A 374 -24.19 -17.10 18.99
CA ASN A 374 -23.44 -18.25 18.47
C ASN A 374 -22.47 -18.78 19.54
N PRO A 375 -22.65 -20.02 20.05
CA PRO A 375 -21.76 -20.58 21.06
C PRO A 375 -20.30 -20.68 20.60
N GLN A 376 -20.06 -20.81 19.29
CA GLN A 376 -18.69 -20.83 18.75
C GLN A 376 -17.98 -19.48 18.89
N ILE A 377 -18.73 -18.37 18.86
CA ILE A 377 -18.19 -17.01 19.05
C ILE A 377 -18.05 -16.74 20.55
N THR A 378 -19.12 -16.95 21.32
CA THR A 378 -19.17 -16.62 22.76
C THR A 378 -18.13 -17.39 23.56
N ALA A 379 -17.79 -18.60 23.14
CA ALA A 379 -16.71 -19.39 23.71
C ALA A 379 -15.31 -18.71 23.72
N TRP A 380 -15.06 -17.73 22.85
CA TRP A 380 -13.81 -16.98 22.86
C TRP A 380 -13.84 -15.79 23.83
N VAL A 381 -15.03 -15.44 24.33
CA VAL A 381 -15.28 -14.26 25.16
C VAL A 381 -15.93 -14.59 26.51
N THR A 382 -15.81 -15.83 26.94
CA THR A 382 -16.40 -16.35 28.18
C THR A 382 -15.45 -17.40 28.76
N PRO A 383 -15.35 -17.52 30.10
CA PRO A 383 -14.55 -18.55 30.73
C PRO A 383 -14.84 -19.94 30.16
N PRO A 384 -13.81 -20.73 29.83
CA PRO A 384 -14.01 -22.04 29.21
C PRO A 384 -14.60 -23.02 30.22
N THR A 385 -15.60 -23.79 29.79
CA THR A 385 -16.16 -24.90 30.60
C THR A 385 -15.11 -25.99 30.84
N GLU A 386 -14.28 -26.26 29.83
CA GLU A 386 -13.14 -27.17 29.92
C GLU A 386 -11.84 -26.37 29.99
N ALA A 387 -11.16 -26.43 31.14
CA ALA A 387 -9.92 -25.69 31.36
C ALA A 387 -8.74 -26.22 30.53
N VAL A 388 -8.84 -27.44 29.98
CA VAL A 388 -7.77 -28.11 29.25
C VAL A 388 -8.31 -28.66 27.94
N VAL A 389 -7.69 -28.30 26.82
CA VAL A 389 -8.08 -28.72 25.47
C VAL A 389 -6.88 -29.31 24.73
N PRO A 390 -7.09 -30.15 23.70
CA PRO A 390 -6.00 -30.57 22.81
C PRO A 390 -5.38 -29.35 22.11
N GLY A 391 -4.07 -29.19 22.27
CA GLY A 391 -3.25 -28.20 21.60
C GLY A 391 -2.95 -28.58 20.14
N PRO A 392 -2.26 -27.69 19.40
CA PRO A 392 -1.93 -27.92 17.99
C PRO A 392 -1.09 -29.18 17.73
N ASP A 393 -0.30 -29.61 18.71
CA ASP A 393 0.56 -30.82 18.67
C ASP A 393 -0.12 -32.05 19.31
N GLY A 394 -1.42 -31.95 19.61
CA GLY A 394 -2.20 -32.99 20.27
C GLY A 394 -1.97 -33.10 21.78
N ARG A 395 -1.07 -32.27 22.36
CA ARG A 395 -0.84 -32.27 23.81
C ARG A 395 -1.93 -31.49 24.53
N ALA A 396 -2.24 -31.88 25.76
CA ALA A 396 -3.17 -31.16 26.60
C ALA A 396 -2.62 -29.75 26.95
N VAL A 397 -3.37 -28.71 26.63
CA VAL A 397 -3.01 -27.30 26.88
C VAL A 397 -4.11 -26.65 27.71
N ARG A 398 -3.72 -25.92 28.76
CA ARG A 398 -4.66 -25.11 29.54
C ARG A 398 -5.14 -23.94 28.70
N VAL A 399 -6.45 -23.70 28.68
CA VAL A 399 -7.02 -22.54 28.00
C VAL A 399 -6.68 -21.28 28.82
N GLU A 400 -5.89 -20.39 28.22
CA GLU A 400 -5.37 -19.18 28.88
C GLU A 400 -6.34 -18.00 28.72
N GLN A 401 -6.46 -17.15 29.74
CA GLN A 401 -7.12 -15.85 29.59
C GLN A 401 -6.12 -14.85 29.01
N PHE A 402 -6.51 -14.15 27.95
CA PHE A 402 -5.69 -13.11 27.33
C PHE A 402 -5.76 -11.81 28.14
N ASP A 403 -4.59 -11.29 28.53
CA ASP A 403 -4.45 -10.01 29.19
C ASP A 403 -4.14 -8.90 28.17
N ALA A 404 -5.13 -8.04 27.91
CA ALA A 404 -4.98 -6.93 26.99
C ALA A 404 -4.11 -5.79 27.54
N ALA A 405 -3.93 -5.68 28.86
CA ALA A 405 -3.14 -4.64 29.51
C ALA A 405 -1.64 -4.91 29.40
N GLU A 406 -1.21 -6.18 29.47
CA GLU A 406 0.20 -6.58 29.34
C GLU A 406 0.69 -6.62 27.88
N PHE A 407 -0.21 -6.98 26.96
CA PHE A 407 0.11 -7.20 25.55
C PHE A 407 0.94 -6.07 24.88
N PRO A 408 0.64 -4.77 25.04
CA PRO A 408 1.33 -3.70 24.32
C PRO A 408 2.82 -3.55 24.64
N THR A 409 3.23 -3.96 25.85
CA THR A 409 4.63 -3.89 26.30
C THR A 409 5.44 -5.14 25.93
N SER A 410 4.78 -6.13 25.34
CA SER A 410 5.39 -7.39 24.91
C SER A 410 5.89 -7.32 23.46
N ARG A 411 6.35 -8.46 22.92
CA ARG A 411 6.57 -8.68 21.48
C ARG A 411 5.64 -9.76 20.91
N GLN A 412 4.52 -10.00 21.59
CA GLN A 412 3.49 -10.94 21.16
C GLN A 412 2.78 -10.45 19.91
N THR A 413 2.03 -11.33 19.26
CA THR A 413 1.25 -10.99 18.06
C THR A 413 -0.20 -11.42 18.24
N LEU A 414 -1.14 -10.57 17.83
CA LEU A 414 -2.58 -10.81 17.92
C LEU A 414 -3.20 -10.74 16.51
N PHE A 415 -3.74 -11.85 16.04
CA PHE A 415 -4.56 -11.92 14.83
C PHE A 415 -6.03 -11.95 15.20
N LEU A 416 -6.81 -11.03 14.64
CA LEU A 416 -8.24 -10.91 14.86
C LEU A 416 -8.98 -11.21 13.55
N LEU A 417 -9.56 -12.40 13.47
CA LEU A 417 -10.15 -12.92 12.25
C LEU A 417 -11.68 -12.92 12.33
N SER A 418 -12.35 -12.30 11.37
CA SER A 418 -13.81 -12.32 11.25
C SER A 418 -14.25 -12.19 9.80
N LYS A 419 -15.32 -12.89 9.42
CA LYS A 419 -15.96 -12.79 8.09
C LYS A 419 -17.03 -11.71 8.13
N ASP A 420 -17.30 -11.11 6.98
CA ASP A 420 -18.46 -10.22 6.80
C ASP A 420 -19.76 -11.05 6.66
N GLY A 421 -20.90 -10.48 7.05
CA GLY A 421 -22.23 -11.09 6.93
C GLY A 421 -22.89 -11.54 8.24
N GLY A 422 -24.02 -12.25 8.11
CA GLY A 422 -24.84 -12.71 9.25
C GLY A 422 -24.07 -13.63 10.19
N GLY A 423 -23.91 -13.23 11.46
CA GLY A 423 -23.11 -13.95 12.45
C GLY A 423 -21.62 -13.60 12.45
N SER A 424 -21.23 -12.43 11.93
CA SER A 424 -19.88 -11.86 12.06
C SER A 424 -19.50 -11.63 13.53
N ALA A 425 -18.23 -11.86 13.88
CA ALA A 425 -17.65 -11.50 15.17
C ALA A 425 -17.03 -10.09 15.17
N ALA A 426 -17.37 -9.25 14.17
CA ALA A 426 -16.83 -7.89 14.00
C ALA A 426 -16.93 -6.99 15.25
N PRO A 427 -18.02 -6.98 16.04
CA PRO A 427 -18.06 -6.20 17.28
C PRO A 427 -16.93 -6.54 18.25
N LEU A 428 -16.65 -7.84 18.40
CA LEU A 428 -15.62 -8.34 19.31
C LEU A 428 -14.21 -8.07 18.77
N VAL A 429 -14.02 -8.15 17.45
CA VAL A 429 -12.76 -7.76 16.79
C VAL A 429 -12.49 -6.27 17.01
N ALA A 430 -13.48 -5.41 16.78
CA ALA A 430 -13.35 -3.97 17.02
C ALA A 430 -13.06 -3.66 18.49
N ALA A 431 -13.82 -4.29 19.41
CA ALA A 431 -13.67 -4.09 20.85
C ALA A 431 -12.30 -4.53 21.37
N LEU A 432 -11.80 -5.71 20.96
CA LEU A 432 -10.48 -6.19 21.39
C LEU A 432 -9.35 -5.35 20.78
N THR A 433 -9.47 -4.94 19.51
CA THR A 433 -8.50 -4.04 18.87
C THR A 433 -8.41 -2.71 19.62
N ASP A 434 -9.56 -2.11 19.89
CA ASP A 434 -9.68 -0.87 20.65
C ASP A 434 -9.12 -1.01 22.07
N ARG A 435 -9.44 -2.09 22.77
CA ARG A 435 -8.92 -2.36 24.13
C ARG A 435 -7.40 -2.41 24.14
N VAL A 436 -6.79 -3.11 23.19
CA VAL A 436 -5.32 -3.20 23.07
C VAL A 436 -4.70 -1.85 22.72
N MET A 437 -5.30 -1.05 21.83
CA MET A 437 -4.81 0.30 21.52
C MET A 437 -4.90 1.26 22.72
N ARG A 438 -5.94 1.14 23.54
CA ARG A 438 -6.09 1.92 24.78
C ARG A 438 -5.10 1.49 25.85
N ALA A 439 -4.94 0.18 26.06
CA ALA A 439 -3.90 -0.35 26.94
C ALA A 439 -2.50 0.13 26.52
N ALA A 440 -2.24 0.18 25.21
CA ALA A 440 -0.99 0.68 24.65
C ALA A 440 -0.76 2.17 24.94
N THR A 441 -1.82 2.98 24.82
CA THR A 441 -1.80 4.41 25.15
C THR A 441 -1.49 4.63 26.63
N LEU A 442 -2.12 3.87 27.52
CA LEU A 442 -1.88 3.92 28.96
C LEU A 442 -0.46 3.45 29.33
N ALA A 443 0.02 2.37 28.69
CA ALA A 443 1.37 1.88 28.88
C ALA A 443 2.42 2.90 28.41
N ALA A 444 2.19 3.57 27.28
CA ALA A 444 3.05 4.66 26.80
C ALA A 444 3.14 5.81 27.81
N GLU A 445 2.02 6.23 28.38
CA GLU A 445 1.96 7.32 29.38
C GLU A 445 2.75 6.96 30.64
N ARG A 446 2.67 5.70 31.09
CA ARG A 446 3.46 5.18 32.22
C ARG A 446 4.96 5.07 31.90
N ALA A 447 5.32 4.88 30.63
CA ALA A 447 6.69 4.71 30.15
C ALA A 447 7.38 6.03 29.70
N GLY A 448 6.87 7.19 30.11
CA GLY A 448 7.46 8.49 29.75
C GLY A 448 6.92 9.10 28.46
N GLY A 449 5.75 8.64 28.00
CA GLY A 449 5.00 9.23 26.89
C GLY A 449 5.01 8.41 25.59
N ARG A 450 5.74 7.29 25.53
CA ARG A 450 5.86 6.46 24.33
C ARG A 450 6.17 4.99 24.64
N LEU A 451 5.64 4.07 23.83
CA LEU A 451 6.07 2.68 23.79
C LEU A 451 7.43 2.50 23.13
N ASP A 452 8.27 1.69 23.76
CA ASP A 452 9.53 1.20 23.18
C ASP A 452 9.76 -0.27 23.59
N PRO A 453 9.73 -1.22 22.64
CA PRO A 453 9.52 -1.03 21.20
C PRO A 453 8.08 -0.62 20.84
N PRO A 454 7.87 0.09 19.71
CA PRO A 454 6.53 0.51 19.28
C PRO A 454 5.65 -0.68 18.86
N MET A 455 4.34 -0.52 19.07
CA MET A 455 3.31 -1.47 18.69
C MET A 455 2.77 -1.15 17.29
N VAL A 456 2.71 -2.14 16.40
CA VAL A 456 2.15 -1.98 15.04
C VAL A 456 0.73 -2.54 15.00
N VAL A 457 -0.22 -1.76 14.49
CA VAL A 457 -1.63 -2.14 14.38
C VAL A 457 -2.05 -2.10 12.92
N VAL A 458 -2.09 -3.26 12.27
CA VAL A 458 -2.52 -3.40 10.88
C VAL A 458 -4.03 -3.62 10.84
N LEU A 459 -4.76 -2.56 10.51
CA LEU A 459 -6.21 -2.59 10.33
C LEU A 459 -6.55 -2.88 8.87
N ASP A 460 -6.39 -4.14 8.45
CA ASP A 460 -6.93 -4.59 7.17
C ASP A 460 -8.43 -4.84 7.30
N GLU A 461 -9.18 -4.46 6.27
CA GLU A 461 -10.65 -4.50 6.28
C GLU A 461 -11.27 -3.66 7.41
N ALA A 462 -10.63 -2.57 7.83
CA ALA A 462 -11.04 -1.73 8.96
C ALA A 462 -12.53 -1.33 8.89
N ALA A 463 -13.02 -0.96 7.71
CA ALA A 463 -14.41 -0.55 7.55
C ALA A 463 -15.43 -1.72 7.56
N ASN A 464 -14.98 -2.97 7.39
CA ASN A 464 -15.85 -4.15 7.35
C ASN A 464 -15.84 -4.91 8.67
N ILE A 465 -14.68 -5.10 9.30
CA ILE A 465 -14.52 -6.01 10.46
C ILE A 465 -14.01 -5.34 11.73
N CYS A 466 -13.47 -4.11 11.65
CA CYS A 466 -12.88 -3.41 12.79
C CYS A 466 -13.33 -1.94 12.82
N ARG A 467 -14.64 -1.72 12.90
CA ARG A 467 -15.26 -0.40 12.95
C ARG A 467 -15.05 0.23 14.32
N ILE A 468 -14.20 1.24 14.41
CA ILE A 468 -13.95 2.02 15.62
C ILE A 468 -14.38 3.46 15.32
N ALA A 469 -15.47 3.92 15.95
CA ALA A 469 -16.10 5.21 15.61
C ALA A 469 -15.14 6.41 15.76
N ASP A 470 -14.34 6.41 16.81
CA ASP A 470 -13.41 7.50 17.13
C ASP A 470 -11.99 7.29 16.59
N LEU A 471 -11.78 6.32 15.69
CA LEU A 471 -10.49 6.10 15.03
C LEU A 471 -9.89 7.39 14.43
N PRO A 472 -10.66 8.27 13.76
CA PRO A 472 -10.14 9.55 13.27
C PRO A 472 -9.52 10.43 14.36
N GLN A 473 -10.12 10.45 15.55
CA GLN A 473 -9.61 11.20 16.70
C GLN A 473 -8.35 10.55 17.26
N LEU A 474 -8.35 9.22 17.39
CA LEU A 474 -7.20 8.45 17.88
C LEU A 474 -5.95 8.66 17.02
N TYR A 475 -6.12 8.75 15.70
CA TYR A 475 -5.02 8.97 14.74
C TYR A 475 -4.15 10.18 15.08
N SER A 476 -4.71 11.21 15.71
CA SER A 476 -3.98 12.44 16.06
C SER A 476 -2.93 12.26 17.17
N HIS A 477 -2.99 11.17 17.95
CA HIS A 477 -2.14 10.99 19.13
C HIS A 477 -1.56 9.59 19.32
N LEU A 478 -1.96 8.59 18.53
CA LEU A 478 -1.40 7.23 18.58
C LEU A 478 0.09 7.22 18.20
N GLY A 479 0.45 7.92 17.11
CA GLY A 479 1.82 7.94 16.58
C GLY A 479 2.85 8.48 17.58
N SER A 480 2.52 9.57 18.29
CA SER A 480 3.42 10.15 19.31
C SER A 480 3.66 9.22 20.50
N ARG A 481 2.71 8.31 20.78
CA ARG A 481 2.77 7.30 21.84
C ARG A 481 3.39 5.97 21.41
N GLY A 482 3.87 5.85 20.17
CA GLY A 482 4.48 4.62 19.67
C GLY A 482 3.46 3.51 19.35
N VAL A 483 2.21 3.88 19.09
CA VAL A 483 1.18 3.01 18.53
C VAL A 483 0.99 3.37 17.06
N ILE A 484 1.26 2.42 16.16
CA ILE A 484 1.46 2.68 14.73
C ILE A 484 0.35 2.01 13.93
N PRO A 485 -0.80 2.69 13.75
CA PRO A 485 -1.86 2.21 12.89
C PRO A 485 -1.48 2.29 11.42
N LEU A 486 -1.68 1.18 10.73
CA LEU A 486 -1.75 1.06 9.28
C LEU A 486 -3.19 0.70 8.92
N THR A 487 -4.01 1.70 8.61
CA THR A 487 -5.40 1.49 8.18
C THR A 487 -5.45 1.33 6.67
N ILE A 488 -6.01 0.21 6.21
CA ILE A 488 -6.13 -0.12 4.79
C ILE A 488 -7.60 -0.07 4.39
N LEU A 489 -7.94 0.87 3.51
CA LEU A 489 -9.27 1.03 2.92
C LEU A 489 -9.25 0.60 1.45
N GLN A 490 -10.31 -0.05 0.98
CA GLN A 490 -10.43 -0.40 -0.44
C GLN A 490 -10.82 0.81 -1.30
N SER A 491 -11.60 1.73 -0.74
CA SER A 491 -12.03 2.98 -1.38
C SER A 491 -12.30 4.07 -0.34
N HIS A 492 -12.38 5.33 -0.79
CA HIS A 492 -12.76 6.46 0.06
C HIS A 492 -14.20 6.32 0.57
N ALA A 493 -15.12 5.93 -0.31
CA ALA A 493 -16.52 5.69 0.03
C ALA A 493 -16.71 4.65 1.15
N GLN A 494 -15.84 3.64 1.23
CA GLN A 494 -15.88 2.64 2.30
C GLN A 494 -15.61 3.27 3.68
N GLY A 495 -14.66 4.20 3.75
CA GLY A 495 -14.37 4.93 4.98
C GLY A 495 -15.46 5.95 5.32
N VAL A 496 -16.01 6.64 4.32
CA VAL A 496 -17.17 7.54 4.51
C VAL A 496 -18.34 6.78 5.12
N GLY A 497 -18.64 5.56 4.67
CA GLY A 497 -19.73 4.76 5.22
C GLY A 497 -19.56 4.27 6.67
N VAL A 498 -18.41 4.53 7.31
CA VAL A 498 -18.14 4.18 8.72
C VAL A 498 -17.95 5.40 9.60
N TRP A 499 -17.27 6.43 9.10
CA TRP A 499 -16.93 7.63 9.87
C TRP A 499 -17.68 8.89 9.42
N GLY A 500 -18.56 8.76 8.43
CA GLY A 500 -19.15 9.88 7.71
C GLY A 500 -18.10 10.70 6.95
N GLU A 501 -18.58 11.69 6.20
CA GLU A 501 -17.74 12.59 5.41
C GLU A 501 -16.79 13.41 6.30
N THR A 502 -17.26 13.88 7.45
CA THR A 502 -16.46 14.67 8.39
C THR A 502 -15.38 13.82 9.07
N GLY A 503 -15.70 12.61 9.54
CA GLY A 503 -14.73 11.73 10.18
C GLY A 503 -13.69 11.20 9.20
N MET A 504 -14.10 10.85 7.97
CA MET A 504 -13.16 10.45 6.91
C MET A 504 -12.20 11.59 6.56
N ARG A 505 -12.69 12.83 6.46
CA ARG A 505 -11.82 14.01 6.23
C ARG A 505 -10.87 14.26 7.40
N ALA A 506 -11.33 14.08 8.64
CA ALA A 506 -10.48 14.19 9.83
C ALA A 506 -9.39 13.11 9.83
N LEU A 507 -9.72 11.87 9.51
CA LEU A 507 -8.79 10.76 9.39
C LEU A 507 -7.74 11.00 8.29
N LEU A 508 -8.19 11.45 7.11
CA LEU A 508 -7.29 11.81 6.01
C LEU A 508 -6.36 12.96 6.43
N SER A 509 -6.87 13.96 7.13
CA SER A 509 -6.08 15.10 7.62
C SER A 509 -5.02 14.66 8.65
N ALA A 510 -5.42 13.83 9.63
CA ALA A 510 -4.55 13.35 10.71
C ALA A 510 -3.48 12.35 10.24
N ALA A 511 -3.73 11.59 9.17
CA ALA A 511 -2.77 10.64 8.63
C ALA A 511 -1.47 11.35 8.17
N THR A 512 -0.33 11.11 8.81
CA THR A 512 0.94 11.74 8.41
C THR A 512 1.47 11.18 7.09
N VAL A 513 1.14 9.92 6.80
CA VAL A 513 1.42 9.25 5.54
C VAL A 513 0.12 8.77 4.91
N LYS A 514 -0.10 9.18 3.66
CA LYS A 514 -1.22 8.67 2.85
C LYS A 514 -0.65 7.91 1.66
N LEU A 515 -0.98 6.63 1.56
CA LEU A 515 -0.53 5.77 0.48
C LEU A 515 -1.71 5.44 -0.42
N VAL A 516 -1.56 5.68 -1.72
CA VAL A 516 -2.61 5.44 -2.70
C VAL A 516 -2.09 4.49 -3.76
N GLY A 517 -2.59 3.26 -3.75
CA GLY A 517 -2.25 2.22 -4.70
C GLY A 517 -3.01 2.30 -6.01
N ALA A 518 -2.74 1.34 -6.89
CA ALA A 518 -3.43 1.17 -8.15
C ALA A 518 -4.90 0.74 -7.96
N GLY A 519 -5.76 1.13 -8.91
CA GLY A 519 -7.14 0.65 -9.01
C GLY A 519 -8.18 1.52 -8.30
N ILE A 520 -7.91 2.82 -8.08
CA ILE A 520 -8.95 3.74 -7.63
C ILE A 520 -9.95 3.96 -8.77
N ASP A 521 -11.16 3.43 -8.60
CA ASP A 521 -12.30 3.67 -9.51
C ASP A 521 -13.32 4.69 -8.94
N ASP A 522 -12.87 5.56 -8.04
CA ASP A 522 -13.65 6.69 -7.51
C ASP A 522 -13.23 8.00 -8.22
N ALA A 523 -14.12 8.52 -9.06
CA ALA A 523 -13.84 9.70 -9.88
C ALA A 523 -13.66 10.98 -9.04
N SER A 524 -14.49 11.18 -8.01
CA SER A 524 -14.41 12.31 -7.09
C SER A 524 -13.08 12.29 -6.33
N PHE A 525 -12.76 11.15 -5.73
CA PHE A 525 -11.52 11.01 -4.97
C PHE A 525 -10.28 11.16 -5.86
N ALA A 526 -10.29 10.60 -7.08
CA ALA A 526 -9.20 10.78 -8.03
C ALA A 526 -9.01 12.25 -8.45
N GLU A 527 -10.09 13.02 -8.61
CA GLU A 527 -10.02 14.45 -8.91
C GLU A 527 -9.50 15.27 -7.72
N ASP A 528 -9.92 14.93 -6.51
CA ASP A 528 -9.41 15.56 -5.29
C ASP A 528 -7.91 15.29 -5.11
N LEU A 529 -7.46 14.05 -5.34
CA LEU A 529 -6.04 13.70 -5.34
C LEU A 529 -5.27 14.48 -6.41
N SER A 530 -5.79 14.55 -7.64
CA SER A 530 -5.22 15.33 -8.75
C SER A 530 -5.04 16.81 -8.38
N ARG A 531 -6.04 17.39 -7.72
CA ARG A 531 -6.01 18.77 -7.21
C ARG A 531 -4.96 18.95 -6.11
N LEU A 532 -4.86 18.00 -5.17
CA LEU A 532 -3.89 18.03 -4.07
C LEU A 532 -2.44 17.85 -4.54
N ILE A 533 -2.20 17.09 -5.61
CA ILE A 533 -0.86 16.97 -6.22
C ILE A 533 -0.45 18.30 -6.86
N GLY A 534 -1.42 18.99 -7.48
CA GLY A 534 -1.24 20.31 -8.05
C GLY A 534 -0.82 20.32 -9.52
N ASP A 535 -0.42 21.51 -9.96
CA ASP A 535 -0.11 21.83 -11.36
C ASP A 535 1.39 22.10 -11.55
N HIS A 536 1.86 21.99 -12.79
CA HIS A 536 3.19 22.40 -13.20
C HIS A 536 3.14 23.19 -14.50
N ASP A 537 4.11 24.08 -14.66
CA ASP A 537 4.26 24.89 -15.85
C ASP A 537 4.98 24.11 -16.96
N VAL A 538 4.30 23.91 -18.08
CA VAL A 538 4.84 23.29 -19.29
C VAL A 538 5.11 24.40 -20.32
N THR A 539 6.36 24.52 -20.77
CA THR A 539 6.72 25.47 -21.82
C THR A 539 6.49 24.84 -23.18
N THR A 540 5.44 25.27 -23.87
CA THR A 540 5.19 24.88 -25.26
C THR A 540 5.95 25.82 -26.19
N VAL A 541 6.81 25.26 -27.03
CA VAL A 541 7.48 26.02 -28.09
C VAL A 541 6.71 25.82 -29.38
N SER A 542 6.04 26.87 -29.84
CA SER A 542 5.42 26.90 -31.16
C SER A 542 6.43 27.47 -32.16
N ILE A 543 6.71 26.72 -33.22
CA ILE A 543 7.58 27.14 -34.30
C ILE A 543 6.70 27.36 -35.52
N SER A 544 6.53 28.61 -35.94
CA SER A 544 5.85 28.95 -37.19
C SER A 544 6.88 29.34 -38.24
N THR A 545 6.68 28.85 -39.47
CA THR A 545 7.58 29.13 -40.59
C THR A 545 6.75 29.74 -41.71
N GLY A 546 7.13 30.95 -42.16
CA GLY A 546 6.49 31.68 -43.26
C GLY A 546 7.48 32.66 -43.89
N ASP A 547 7.42 32.85 -45.21
CA ASP A 547 8.28 33.73 -46.02
C ASP A 547 9.78 33.65 -45.69
N GLY A 548 10.32 32.43 -45.64
CA GLY A 548 11.75 32.19 -45.39
C GLY A 548 12.23 32.55 -43.97
N ARG A 549 11.34 32.96 -43.07
CA ARG A 549 11.65 33.29 -41.67
C ARG A 549 11.02 32.25 -40.73
N THR A 550 11.85 31.74 -39.81
CA THR A 550 11.39 30.87 -38.71
C THR A 550 11.15 31.72 -37.48
N SER A 551 9.90 31.77 -37.01
CA SER A 551 9.55 32.43 -35.74
C SER A 551 9.36 31.37 -34.65
N ARG A 552 9.94 31.62 -33.47
CA ARG A 552 9.77 30.76 -32.29
C ARG A 552 9.02 31.53 -31.22
N SER A 553 7.79 31.09 -30.95
CA SER A 553 7.01 31.57 -29.82
C SER A 553 7.09 30.56 -28.67
N ARG A 554 7.26 31.05 -27.45
CA ARG A 554 7.22 30.23 -26.23
C ARG A 554 5.99 30.63 -25.45
N SER A 555 5.11 29.68 -25.17
CA SER A 555 3.97 29.86 -24.28
C SER A 555 4.13 28.94 -23.07
N VAL A 556 3.83 29.46 -21.88
CA VAL A 556 3.78 28.65 -20.66
C VAL A 556 2.32 28.28 -20.42
N ARG A 557 2.05 26.99 -20.22
CA ARG A 557 0.72 26.47 -19.89
C ARG A 557 0.79 25.68 -18.60
N GLN A 558 -0.10 25.98 -17.66
CA GLN A 558 -0.29 25.14 -16.49
C GLN A 558 -1.01 23.85 -16.85
N GLN A 559 -0.46 22.75 -16.37
CA GLN A 559 -1.03 21.42 -16.54
C GLN A 559 -0.94 20.65 -15.21
N ARG A 560 -1.99 19.90 -14.87
CA ARG A 560 -1.98 18.96 -13.75
C ARG A 560 -0.76 18.04 -13.82
N ILE A 561 -0.03 17.92 -12.71
CA ILE A 561 1.12 17.00 -12.63
C ILE A 561 0.63 15.55 -12.84
N LEU A 562 -0.47 15.17 -12.19
CA LEU A 562 -1.12 13.88 -12.40
C LEU A 562 -2.63 14.11 -12.53
N PRO A 563 -3.17 14.13 -13.77
CA PRO A 563 -4.61 14.17 -13.98
C PRO A 563 -5.30 12.96 -13.35
N ALA A 564 -6.58 13.09 -12.97
CA ALA A 564 -7.36 11.99 -12.36
C ALA A 564 -7.32 10.70 -13.18
N ALA A 565 -7.37 10.80 -14.52
CA ALA A 565 -7.24 9.65 -15.42
C ALA A 565 -5.89 8.92 -15.30
N ALA A 566 -4.80 9.65 -15.04
CA ALA A 566 -3.47 9.07 -14.83
C ALA A 566 -3.34 8.41 -13.45
N ILE A 567 -3.99 8.98 -12.42
CA ILE A 567 -4.07 8.38 -11.08
C ILE A 567 -4.87 7.06 -11.13
N ARG A 568 -6.03 7.07 -11.79
CA ARG A 568 -6.83 5.87 -12.03
C ARG A 568 -6.05 4.80 -12.80
N ALA A 569 -5.29 5.22 -13.81
CA ALA A 569 -4.45 4.34 -14.63
C ALA A 569 -3.09 3.99 -14.01
N LEU A 570 -2.90 4.23 -12.70
CA LEU A 570 -1.65 3.88 -12.02
C LEU A 570 -1.37 2.38 -12.18
N PRO A 571 -0.17 1.99 -12.68
CA PRO A 571 0.14 0.58 -12.88
C PRO A 571 0.14 -0.21 -11.57
N LYS A 572 -0.24 -1.49 -11.64
CA LYS A 572 -0.08 -2.41 -10.51
C LYS A 572 1.39 -2.44 -10.06
N GLY A 573 1.59 -2.54 -8.74
CA GLY A 573 2.92 -2.46 -8.15
C GLY A 573 3.46 -1.03 -8.01
N GLN A 574 2.65 0.00 -8.30
CA GLN A 574 2.98 1.39 -8.01
C GLN A 574 1.97 1.98 -7.03
N ALA A 575 2.46 2.94 -6.25
CA ALA A 575 1.66 3.74 -5.33
C ALA A 575 2.16 5.18 -5.32
N LEU A 576 1.25 6.09 -5.01
CA LEU A 576 1.57 7.48 -4.69
C LEU A 576 1.61 7.61 -3.17
N VAL A 577 2.62 8.29 -2.64
CA VAL A 577 2.84 8.51 -1.21
C VAL A 577 2.82 10.01 -0.95
N TRP A 578 1.84 10.45 -0.17
CA TRP A 578 1.78 11.80 0.38
C TRP A 578 2.39 11.79 1.76
N LEU A 579 3.22 12.79 1.98
CA LEU A 579 3.94 13.02 3.22
C LEU A 579 3.64 14.46 3.63
N THR A 580 3.46 14.68 4.93
CA THR A 580 3.32 16.05 5.43
C THR A 580 4.58 16.85 5.11
N GLY A 581 4.41 18.01 4.45
CA GLY A 581 5.52 18.91 4.13
C GLY A 581 6.41 18.53 2.95
N ALA A 582 6.05 17.52 2.14
CA ALA A 582 6.77 17.17 0.92
C ALA A 582 5.85 17.00 -0.30
N ARG A 583 6.44 17.11 -1.50
CA ARG A 583 5.74 16.76 -2.74
C ARG A 583 5.40 15.27 -2.77
N VAL A 584 4.39 14.90 -3.54
CA VAL A 584 3.92 13.51 -3.67
C VAL A 584 5.00 12.65 -4.31
N ALA A 585 5.35 11.55 -3.67
CA ALA A 585 6.33 10.60 -4.16
C ALA A 585 5.63 9.48 -4.93
N LEU A 586 6.13 9.14 -6.12
CA LEU A 586 5.74 7.91 -6.81
C LEU A 586 6.68 6.79 -6.36
N VAL A 587 6.14 5.68 -5.87
CA VAL A 587 6.91 4.53 -5.40
C VAL A 587 6.51 3.26 -6.14
N THR A 588 7.46 2.33 -6.26
CA THR A 588 7.20 0.93 -6.57
C THR A 588 6.97 0.21 -5.25
N THR A 589 5.86 -0.50 -5.12
CA THR A 589 5.54 -1.26 -3.90
C THR A 589 6.51 -2.43 -3.73
N LEU A 590 6.65 -2.91 -2.50
CA LEU A 590 7.62 -3.95 -2.14
C LEU A 590 6.88 -5.23 -1.74
N PRO A 591 6.38 -6.03 -2.69
CA PRO A 591 5.74 -7.28 -2.34
C PRO A 591 6.74 -8.24 -1.69
N TRP A 592 6.33 -8.92 -0.62
CA TRP A 592 7.20 -9.79 0.18
C TRP A 592 7.89 -10.88 -0.66
N TYR A 593 7.22 -11.41 -1.69
CA TYR A 593 7.74 -12.48 -2.55
C TYR A 593 8.87 -12.03 -3.49
N ALA A 594 9.00 -10.72 -3.73
CA ALA A 594 10.12 -10.14 -4.47
C ALA A 594 11.28 -9.70 -3.55
N GLY A 595 11.09 -9.81 -2.24
CA GLY A 595 12.09 -9.46 -1.23
C GLY A 595 13.04 -10.62 -0.91
N PRO A 596 14.11 -10.35 -0.13
CA PRO A 596 15.12 -11.35 0.22
C PRO A 596 14.56 -12.54 1.01
N ARG A 597 13.48 -12.32 1.78
CA ARG A 597 12.77 -13.37 2.55
C ARG A 597 11.63 -14.04 1.76
N GLY A 598 11.56 -13.84 0.44
CA GLY A 598 10.46 -14.31 -0.38
C GLY A 598 10.29 -15.84 -0.36
N ALA A 599 11.40 -16.59 -0.41
CA ALA A 599 11.36 -18.05 -0.37
C ALA A 599 10.85 -18.59 0.98
N GLU A 600 11.42 -18.07 2.09
CA GLU A 600 11.03 -18.40 3.46
C GLU A 600 9.52 -18.16 3.69
N ILE A 601 9.01 -16.99 3.30
CA ILE A 601 7.58 -16.66 3.46
C ILE A 601 6.71 -17.55 2.57
N THR A 602 7.16 -17.88 1.35
CA THR A 602 6.42 -18.77 0.44
C THR A 602 6.25 -20.16 1.04
N GLU A 603 7.32 -20.70 1.64
CA GLU A 603 7.30 -22.00 2.32
C GLU A 603 6.32 -21.99 3.48
N GLN A 604 6.32 -20.95 4.32
CA GLN A 604 5.38 -20.82 5.43
C GLN A 604 3.93 -20.70 4.97
N VAL A 605 3.67 -19.92 3.91
CA VAL A 605 2.34 -19.83 3.32
C VAL A 605 1.87 -21.20 2.83
N ALA A 606 2.74 -21.97 2.16
CA ALA A 606 2.41 -23.30 1.67
C ALA A 606 2.11 -24.28 2.83
N ALA A 607 2.94 -24.28 3.87
CA ALA A 607 2.74 -25.11 5.06
C ALA A 607 1.43 -24.78 5.78
N ALA A 608 1.15 -23.49 5.98
CA ALA A 608 -0.10 -23.03 6.58
C ALA A 608 -1.31 -23.40 5.71
N GLN A 609 -1.24 -23.23 4.39
CA GLN A 609 -2.31 -23.64 3.47
C GLN A 609 -2.57 -25.14 3.49
N ALA A 610 -1.52 -25.97 3.58
CA ALA A 610 -1.67 -27.42 3.72
C ALA A 610 -2.38 -27.78 5.04
N ALA A 611 -1.97 -27.16 6.16
CA ALA A 611 -2.62 -27.35 7.46
C ALA A 611 -4.09 -26.91 7.46
N LEU A 612 -4.40 -25.75 6.87
CA LEU A 612 -5.77 -25.26 6.69
C LEU A 612 -6.62 -26.23 5.87
N THR A 613 -6.06 -26.77 4.80
CA THR A 613 -6.75 -27.74 3.93
C THR A 613 -7.04 -29.03 4.69
N ALA A 614 -6.05 -29.57 5.42
CA ALA A 614 -6.21 -30.77 6.23
C ALA A 614 -7.30 -30.58 7.31
N ALA A 615 -7.24 -29.49 8.08
CA ALA A 615 -8.21 -29.18 9.13
C ALA A 615 -9.64 -29.00 8.57
N ALA A 616 -9.78 -28.36 7.41
CA ALA A 616 -11.06 -28.21 6.72
C ALA A 616 -11.63 -29.57 6.26
N SER A 617 -10.79 -30.45 5.73
CA SER A 617 -11.19 -31.80 5.28
C SER A 617 -11.61 -32.71 6.43
N GLU A 618 -10.86 -32.73 7.53
CA GLU A 618 -11.17 -33.55 8.72
C GLU A 618 -12.54 -33.20 9.29
N ARG A 619 -12.85 -31.91 9.47
CA ARG A 619 -14.16 -31.48 9.99
C ARG A 619 -15.29 -31.57 8.95
N GLY A 620 -14.98 -31.46 7.65
CA GLY A 620 -15.93 -31.73 6.57
C GLY A 620 -16.44 -33.18 6.59
N SER A 621 -15.60 -34.13 6.99
CA SER A 621 -15.96 -35.54 7.17
C SER A 621 -16.80 -35.82 8.43
N HIS A 622 -16.77 -34.92 9.42
CA HIS A 622 -17.47 -35.03 10.70
C HIS A 622 -18.79 -34.23 10.76
N ARG A 623 -19.35 -33.81 9.62
CA ARG A 623 -20.73 -33.30 9.61
C ARG A 623 -21.66 -34.44 10.02
N PRO A 624 -22.38 -34.37 11.16
CA PRO A 624 -23.45 -35.33 11.42
C PRO A 624 -24.44 -35.23 10.26
N ALA A 625 -24.80 -36.38 9.68
CA ALA A 625 -25.91 -36.44 8.73
C ALA A 625 -27.11 -35.73 9.38
N PRO A 626 -27.89 -34.92 8.62
CA PRO A 626 -29.10 -34.34 9.18
C PRO A 626 -29.94 -35.50 9.72
N ALA A 627 -30.24 -35.46 11.02
CA ALA A 627 -31.17 -36.40 11.61
C ALA A 627 -32.51 -36.18 10.90
N VAL A 628 -32.80 -37.01 9.90
CA VAL A 628 -34.12 -37.13 9.30
C VAL A 628 -34.98 -37.85 10.34
N GLY A 629 -35.31 -37.13 11.41
CA GLY A 629 -36.37 -37.49 12.33
C GLY A 629 -37.68 -37.14 11.66
N ALA A 630 -38.40 -38.18 11.24
CA ALA A 630 -39.75 -38.06 10.71
C ALA A 630 -40.65 -37.30 11.70
N TRP A 631 -41.13 -36.13 11.28
CA TRP A 631 -42.30 -35.52 11.90
C TRP A 631 -43.52 -36.33 11.44
N ARG A 632 -44.08 -37.13 12.36
CA ARG A 632 -45.47 -37.58 12.30
C ARG A 632 -46.30 -36.74 13.24
#